data_AF-A0A8H4INN0-F1
#
_entry.id   AF-A0A8H4INN0-F1
#
_cell.length_a   1.000
_cell.length_b   1.000
_cell.length_c   1.000
_cell.angle_alpha   90.00
_cell.angle_beta   90.00
_cell.angle_gamma   90.00
#
_symmetry.space_group_name_H-M   'P 1'
#
loop_
_entity.id
_entity.type
_entity.pdbx_description
1 polymer ?
#
loop_
_entity_poly.entity_id
_entity_poly.type
_entity_poly.pdbx_seq_one_letter_code
_entity_poly.pdbx_strand_id
1 'polypeptide(L)'
;MSGISNPSVQSTAYLNMRWRGERKGPKDFKLGAIIRTPHIVPRMDTKTADPCNKSVVNSQFGELCVKERYFVAFAKFSSHMLAFPIMSHGSRGIGYKSPEQRAEYIGIRKHEDDFYVNETNYEPVVVEWTNWPMMPESNLHIGAPTVIYYDFKIVTTGLIEDGSFERMIEAFSEQMQKMVLMSKGEGVEDPAATALQAQVPGFPAALSSAPPATSRAVAPPPGALLEKVAA
;
A
#
# COMPACT_ATOMS: atom_id res chain seq x y z
N MET A 1 47.24 5.67 22.28
CA MET A 1 46.06 5.91 23.13
C MET A 1 44.83 5.81 22.24
N SER A 2 44.22 4.63 22.19
CA SER A 2 43.07 4.27 21.36
C SER A 2 41.78 4.67 22.07
N GLY A 3 41.08 5.67 21.52
CA GLY A 3 39.77 6.09 21.99
C GLY A 3 38.72 5.06 21.60
N ILE A 4 38.22 4.32 22.60
CA ILE A 4 37.06 3.44 22.46
C ILE A 4 35.84 4.35 22.40
N SER A 5 35.28 4.54 21.20
CA SER A 5 33.99 5.20 21.02
C SER A 5 32.89 4.30 21.59
N ASN A 6 32.23 4.77 22.63
CA ASN A 6 31.14 4.10 23.33
C ASN A 6 29.92 3.92 22.39
N PRO A 7 29.51 2.70 22.00
CA PRO A 7 28.28 2.48 21.25
C PRO A 7 27.14 2.22 22.23
N SER A 8 26.67 3.24 22.97
CA SER A 8 25.56 3.03 23.93
C SER A 8 24.53 4.15 24.00
N VAL A 9 24.53 5.07 23.03
CA VAL A 9 23.48 6.11 22.89
C VAL A 9 22.64 5.85 21.64
N GLN A 10 22.47 4.58 21.25
CA GLN A 10 21.34 4.22 20.43
C GLN A 10 20.14 3.96 21.35
N SER A 11 19.13 4.83 21.26
CA SER A 11 17.73 4.41 21.33
C SER A 11 17.06 4.19 22.71
N THR A 12 17.41 4.93 23.76
CA THR A 12 16.63 4.91 25.03
C THR A 12 15.16 5.36 24.85
N ALA A 13 14.85 6.13 23.81
CA ALA A 13 13.48 6.53 23.49
C ALA A 13 12.59 5.37 23.01
N TYR A 14 13.16 4.36 22.33
CA TYR A 14 12.39 3.24 21.78
C TYR A 14 12.19 2.12 22.80
N LEU A 15 13.19 1.89 23.67
CA LEU A 15 13.10 0.92 24.77
C LEU A 15 12.04 1.31 25.83
N ASN A 16 11.77 2.61 25.98
CA ASN A 16 10.79 3.11 26.95
C ASN A 16 9.35 3.22 26.41
N MET A 17 9.12 3.06 25.10
CA MET A 17 7.77 2.79 24.60
C MET A 17 7.42 1.35 24.98
N ARG A 18 6.87 1.19 26.19
CA ARG A 18 6.42 -0.10 26.73
C ARG A 18 5.20 -0.58 25.93
N TRP A 19 5.45 -1.14 24.76
CA TRP A 19 4.42 -1.74 23.92
C TRP A 19 3.82 -2.96 24.65
N ARG A 20 2.63 -2.80 25.22
CA ARG A 20 1.87 -3.92 25.81
C ARG A 20 1.31 -4.76 24.65
N GLY A 21 2.02 -5.81 24.28
CA GLY A 21 1.63 -6.85 23.35
C GLY A 21 2.51 -8.07 23.57
N GLU A 22 2.01 -9.27 23.27
CA GLU A 22 2.81 -10.49 23.32
C GLU A 22 3.95 -10.39 22.30
N ARG A 23 5.19 -10.54 22.76
CA ARG A 23 6.34 -10.69 21.86
C ARG A 23 6.25 -12.08 21.25
N LYS A 24 5.92 -12.12 19.96
CA LYS A 24 5.94 -13.35 19.16
C LYS A 24 7.30 -13.47 18.49
N GLY A 25 7.93 -14.63 18.61
CA GLY A 25 9.18 -14.94 17.94
C GLY A 25 9.00 -15.30 16.46
N PRO A 26 10.10 -15.49 15.70
CA PRO A 26 10.07 -15.86 14.28
C PRO A 26 9.29 -17.15 13.98
N LYS A 27 9.19 -18.05 14.96
CA LYS A 27 8.48 -19.33 14.84
C LYS A 27 6.95 -19.18 14.88
N ASP A 28 6.45 -18.05 15.40
CA ASP A 28 5.03 -17.88 15.70
C ASP A 28 4.22 -17.29 14.52
N PHE A 29 4.88 -17.03 13.38
CA PHE A 29 4.28 -16.41 12.20
C PHE A 29 4.25 -17.36 11.00
N LYS A 30 3.08 -17.55 10.39
CA LYS A 30 2.94 -18.20 9.07
C LYS A 30 3.32 -17.18 7.97
N LEU A 31 3.91 -17.64 6.88
CA LEU A 31 4.03 -16.80 5.66
C LEU A 31 2.62 -16.53 5.12
N GLY A 32 2.43 -15.35 4.52
CA GLY A 32 1.11 -14.85 4.15
C GLY A 32 0.31 -14.30 5.33
N ALA A 33 0.84 -14.32 6.56
CA ALA A 33 0.16 -13.70 7.70
C ALA A 33 0.06 -12.18 7.49
N ILE A 34 -1.13 -11.67 7.73
CA ILE A 34 -1.38 -10.24 7.80
C ILE A 34 -1.07 -9.79 9.22
N ILE A 35 -0.14 -8.87 9.34
CA ILE A 35 0.31 -8.34 10.61
C ILE A 35 0.06 -6.84 10.69
N ARG A 36 -0.18 -6.37 11.91
CA ARG A 36 -0.20 -4.97 12.26
C ARG A 36 0.99 -4.66 13.15
N THR A 37 1.76 -3.64 12.78
CA THR A 37 2.95 -3.21 13.51
C THR A 37 3.20 -1.72 13.31
N PRO A 38 3.92 -1.05 14.23
CA PRO A 38 4.45 0.28 13.99
C PRO A 38 5.32 0.32 12.72
N HIS A 39 5.03 1.29 11.84
CA HIS A 39 5.85 1.67 10.69
C HIS A 39 6.49 3.03 10.98
N ILE A 40 7.82 3.09 10.92
CA ILE A 40 8.59 4.29 11.25
C ILE A 40 9.08 4.91 9.95
N VAL A 41 8.75 6.18 9.74
CA VAL A 41 9.21 6.93 8.57
C VAL A 41 9.83 8.26 9.00
N PRO A 42 10.91 8.72 8.34
CA PRO A 42 11.42 10.07 8.53
C PRO A 42 10.33 11.10 8.21
N ARG A 43 10.19 12.12 9.05
CA ARG A 43 9.31 13.24 8.74
C ARG A 43 10.01 14.14 7.73
N MET A 44 9.65 13.98 6.44
CA MET A 44 10.23 14.77 5.36
C MET A 44 9.64 16.18 5.26
N ASP A 45 8.36 16.36 5.61
CA ASP A 45 7.70 17.66 5.61
C ASP A 45 7.46 18.15 7.05
N THR A 46 8.24 19.15 7.45
CA THR A 46 8.11 19.84 8.74
C THR A 46 7.12 21.00 8.70
N LYS A 47 6.64 21.39 7.52
CA LYS A 47 5.77 22.57 7.31
C LYS A 47 4.29 22.25 7.41
N THR A 48 3.87 21.02 7.12
CA THR A 48 2.47 20.62 7.29
C THR A 48 2.12 20.43 8.76
N ALA A 49 0.96 20.98 9.16
CA ALA A 49 0.35 20.72 10.46
C ALA A 49 0.23 19.21 10.66
N ASP A 50 0.74 18.74 11.79
CA ASP A 50 1.20 17.37 11.99
C ASP A 50 0.12 16.31 11.69
N PRO A 51 0.19 15.59 10.54
CA PRO A 51 -0.75 14.51 10.25
C PRO A 51 -0.52 13.30 11.19
N CYS A 52 0.59 13.31 11.93
CA CYS A 52 0.99 12.30 12.90
C CYS A 52 0.89 12.80 14.35
N ASN A 53 0.15 13.89 14.65
CA ASN A 53 0.02 14.66 15.92
C ASN A 53 0.16 13.94 17.29
N LYS A 54 0.09 12.60 17.38
CA LYS A 54 0.29 11.79 18.60
C LYS A 54 1.43 10.77 18.53
N SER A 55 2.18 10.73 17.44
CA SER A 55 3.11 9.65 17.11
C SER A 55 4.43 10.13 16.51
N VAL A 56 4.78 11.41 16.70
CA VAL A 56 6.10 11.93 16.34
C VAL A 56 7.08 11.64 17.48
N VAL A 57 8.22 11.07 17.14
CA VAL A 57 9.32 10.76 18.07
C VAL A 57 10.57 11.48 17.59
N ASN A 58 11.22 12.20 18.50
CA ASN A 58 12.50 12.83 18.21
C ASN A 58 13.63 11.82 18.34
N SER A 59 14.36 11.60 17.25
CA SER A 59 15.60 10.82 17.24
C SER A 59 16.81 11.75 17.12
N GLN A 60 18.01 11.21 17.33
CA GLN A 60 19.26 11.95 17.09
C GLN A 60 19.45 12.38 15.62
N PHE A 61 18.70 11.78 14.69
CA PHE A 61 18.76 12.06 13.26
C PHE A 61 17.60 12.91 12.75
N GLY A 62 16.73 13.38 13.65
CA GLY A 62 15.56 14.19 13.33
C GLY A 62 14.25 13.57 13.77
N GLU A 63 13.15 14.22 13.37
CA GLU A 63 11.79 13.82 13.71
C GLU A 63 11.36 12.60 12.90
N LEU A 64 10.76 11.62 13.57
CA LEU A 64 10.24 10.41 12.98
C LEU A 64 8.74 10.34 13.21
N CYS A 65 7.96 9.98 12.20
CA CYS A 65 6.56 9.62 12.38
C CYS A 65 6.44 8.10 12.56
N VAL A 66 5.75 7.69 13.62
CA VAL A 66 5.40 6.30 13.89
C VAL A 66 3.93 6.09 13.57
N LYS A 67 3.60 5.20 12.63
CA LYS A 67 2.22 4.92 12.28
C LYS A 67 1.95 3.43 12.25
N GLU A 68 0.91 3.00 12.94
CA GLU A 68 0.42 1.63 12.86
C GLU A 68 -0.05 1.33 11.42
N ARG A 69 0.53 0.28 10.81
CA ARG A 69 0.22 -0.15 9.45
C ARG A 69 0.01 -1.66 9.41
N TYR A 70 -0.71 -2.09 8.39
CA TYR A 70 -0.89 -3.50 8.09
C TYR A 70 0.11 -3.92 7.01
N PHE A 71 0.62 -5.13 7.14
CA PHE A 71 1.58 -5.71 6.22
C PHE A 71 1.28 -7.19 6.00
N VAL A 72 1.71 -7.72 4.87
CA VAL A 72 1.70 -9.15 4.56
C VAL A 72 3.11 -9.69 4.66
N ALA A 73 3.38 -10.57 5.62
CA ALA A 73 4.70 -11.18 5.76
C ALA A 73 4.94 -12.22 4.64
N PHE A 74 6.05 -12.09 3.92
CA PHE A 74 6.36 -13.00 2.80
C PHE A 74 7.71 -13.71 2.94
N ALA A 75 8.62 -13.20 3.76
CA ALA A 75 9.88 -13.90 4.10
C ALA A 75 10.22 -13.72 5.58
N LYS A 76 10.86 -14.73 6.18
CA LYS A 76 11.27 -14.72 7.59
C LYS A 76 12.76 -14.99 7.72
N PHE A 77 13.40 -14.26 8.61
CA PHE A 77 14.80 -14.40 8.99
C PHE A 77 14.90 -14.59 10.50
N SER A 78 16.12 -14.68 11.04
CA SER A 78 16.32 -14.88 12.49
C SER A 78 15.94 -13.65 13.32
N SER A 79 16.18 -12.44 12.80
CA SER A 79 15.99 -11.17 13.52
C SER A 79 14.86 -10.28 12.97
N HIS A 80 14.40 -10.56 11.74
CA HIS A 80 13.41 -9.75 11.06
C HIS A 80 12.61 -10.58 10.06
N MET A 81 11.59 -9.97 9.48
CA MET A 81 10.84 -10.48 8.34
C MET A 81 10.81 -9.41 7.24
N LEU A 82 10.51 -9.84 6.01
CA LEU A 82 10.13 -8.94 4.94
C LEU A 82 8.62 -9.02 4.75
N ALA A 83 8.01 -7.87 4.55
CA ALA A 83 6.57 -7.77 4.39
C ALA A 83 6.18 -6.69 3.39
N PHE A 84 5.06 -6.87 2.70
CA PHE A 84 4.49 -5.87 1.80
C PHE A 84 3.48 -5.01 2.55
N PRO A 85 3.56 -3.67 2.46
CA PRO A 85 2.60 -2.80 3.12
C PRO A 85 1.24 -2.84 2.43
N ILE A 86 0.17 -2.84 3.24
CA ILE A 86 -1.21 -2.67 2.79
C ILE A 86 -1.55 -1.18 2.84
N MET A 87 -2.01 -0.65 1.72
CA MET A 87 -2.33 0.75 1.50
C MET A 87 -3.81 0.89 1.17
N SER A 88 -4.47 1.83 1.84
CA SER A 88 -5.83 2.27 1.50
C SER A 88 -5.75 3.63 0.81
N HIS A 89 -6.30 3.74 -0.39
CA HIS A 89 -6.26 4.99 -1.16
C HIS A 89 -7.51 5.87 -0.99
N GLY A 90 -8.41 5.47 -0.08
CA GLY A 90 -9.70 6.14 0.13
C GLY A 90 -10.53 6.13 -1.15
N SER A 91 -11.45 7.09 -1.26
CA SER A 91 -12.41 7.17 -2.37
C SER A 91 -11.82 7.43 -3.76
N ARG A 92 -10.52 7.74 -3.86
CA ARG A 92 -9.87 8.02 -5.15
C ARG A 92 -9.29 6.76 -5.81
N GLY A 93 -9.07 5.69 -5.05
CA GLY A 93 -8.36 4.51 -5.53
C GLY A 93 -6.92 4.81 -5.98
N ILE A 94 -6.33 3.90 -6.75
CA ILE A 94 -5.04 4.06 -7.41
C ILE A 94 -5.17 4.42 -8.90
N GLY A 95 -6.38 4.53 -9.45
CA GLY A 95 -6.62 4.81 -10.88
C GLY A 95 -5.99 6.11 -11.39
N TYR A 96 -5.67 7.04 -10.49
CA TYR A 96 -4.95 8.29 -10.83
C TYR A 96 -3.44 8.12 -11.01
N LYS A 97 -2.87 6.97 -10.63
CA LYS A 97 -1.45 6.66 -10.80
C LYS A 97 -1.17 6.22 -12.24
N SER A 98 0.07 6.39 -12.69
CA SER A 98 0.49 5.93 -14.01
C SER A 98 0.38 4.39 -14.12
N PRO A 99 0.26 3.81 -15.32
CA PRO A 99 0.23 2.35 -15.50
C PRO A 99 1.42 1.64 -14.83
N GLU A 100 2.61 2.22 -14.94
CA GLU A 100 3.85 1.67 -14.37
C GLU A 100 3.78 1.64 -12.85
N GLN A 101 3.30 2.72 -12.24
CA GLN A 101 3.09 2.77 -10.80
C GLN A 101 2.00 1.80 -10.34
N ARG A 102 0.91 1.64 -11.10
CA ARG A 102 -0.16 0.68 -10.76
C ARG A 102 0.32 -0.77 -10.81
N ALA A 103 1.30 -1.08 -11.66
CA ALA A 103 1.93 -2.40 -11.71
C ALA A 103 2.76 -2.75 -10.45
N GLU A 104 2.98 -1.80 -9.54
CA GLU A 104 3.57 -2.09 -8.22
C GLU A 104 2.53 -2.52 -7.17
N TYR A 105 1.24 -2.50 -7.50
CA TYR A 105 0.15 -2.78 -6.56
C TYR A 105 -0.61 -4.04 -6.98
N ILE A 106 -1.14 -4.76 -5.99
CA ILE A 106 -2.11 -5.85 -6.17
C ILE A 106 -3.36 -5.54 -5.35
N GLY A 107 -4.54 -5.65 -5.95
CA GLY A 107 -5.80 -5.47 -5.22
C GLY A 107 -5.97 -6.49 -4.09
N ILE A 108 -6.66 -6.13 -3.01
CA ILE A 108 -6.96 -7.06 -1.91
C ILE A 108 -8.48 -7.19 -1.79
N ARG A 109 -8.98 -8.41 -1.65
CA ARG A 109 -10.40 -8.68 -1.35
C ARG A 109 -10.55 -9.70 -0.24
N LYS A 110 -11.61 -9.61 0.56
CA LYS A 110 -11.94 -10.68 1.51
C LYS A 110 -12.56 -11.86 0.75
N HIS A 111 -12.43 -13.06 1.31
CA HIS A 111 -12.94 -14.29 0.69
C HIS A 111 -14.43 -14.21 0.33
N GLU A 112 -15.25 -13.66 1.22
CA GLU A 112 -16.71 -13.56 1.08
C GLU A 112 -17.20 -12.19 0.57
N ASP A 113 -16.29 -11.30 0.15
CA ASP A 113 -16.64 -9.92 -0.20
C ASP A 113 -16.56 -9.67 -1.71
N ASP A 114 -17.73 -9.41 -2.28
CA ASP A 114 -17.89 -9.03 -3.69
C ASP A 114 -17.75 -7.51 -3.91
N PHE A 115 -17.75 -6.70 -2.84
CA PHE A 115 -17.65 -5.24 -2.92
C PHE A 115 -16.19 -4.77 -2.85
N TYR A 116 -15.36 -5.21 -3.80
CA TYR A 116 -13.97 -4.75 -3.95
C TYR A 116 -13.77 -4.03 -5.29
N VAL A 117 -12.77 -3.14 -5.33
CA VAL A 117 -12.39 -2.41 -6.56
C VAL A 117 -10.96 -2.77 -6.91
N ASN A 118 -10.76 -3.46 -8.04
CA ASN A 118 -9.43 -3.79 -8.54
C ASN A 118 -9.06 -2.90 -9.75
N GLU A 119 -8.13 -1.98 -9.53
CA GLU A 119 -7.59 -1.08 -10.55
C GLU A 119 -6.16 -1.47 -10.98
N THR A 120 -5.69 -2.63 -10.49
CA THR A 120 -4.35 -3.19 -10.77
C THR A 120 -4.38 -4.13 -11.98
N ASN A 121 -3.19 -4.49 -12.46
CA ASN A 121 -3.04 -5.44 -13.58
C ASN A 121 -3.05 -6.91 -13.12
N TYR A 122 -3.10 -7.16 -11.82
CA TYR A 122 -3.05 -8.51 -11.25
C TYR A 122 -4.42 -8.92 -10.72
N GLU A 123 -4.63 -10.23 -10.63
CA GLU A 123 -5.77 -10.78 -9.89
C GLU A 123 -5.65 -10.37 -8.41
N PRO A 124 -6.76 -9.96 -7.76
CA PRO A 124 -6.71 -9.55 -6.37
C PRO A 124 -6.34 -10.72 -5.45
N VAL A 125 -5.55 -10.44 -4.41
CA VAL A 125 -5.27 -11.44 -3.37
C VAL A 125 -6.47 -11.61 -2.46
N VAL A 126 -6.78 -12.87 -2.16
CA VAL A 126 -7.88 -13.25 -1.28
C VAL A 126 -7.37 -13.39 0.14
N VAL A 127 -8.06 -12.76 1.08
CA VAL A 127 -7.65 -12.72 2.49
C VAL A 127 -8.77 -13.12 3.45
N GLU A 128 -8.37 -13.78 4.53
CA GLU A 128 -9.14 -13.94 5.76
C GLU A 128 -8.77 -12.80 6.71
N TRP A 129 -9.73 -11.94 7.05
CA TRP A 129 -9.48 -10.71 7.81
C TRP A 129 -10.49 -10.51 8.94
N THR A 130 -10.02 -10.40 10.18
CA THR A 130 -10.89 -10.49 11.37
C THR A 130 -11.10 -9.18 12.12
N ASN A 131 -10.21 -8.18 11.98
CA ASN A 131 -10.22 -7.06 12.93
C ASN A 131 -11.02 -5.82 12.50
N TRP A 132 -11.07 -5.47 11.21
CA TRP A 132 -11.68 -4.20 10.74
C TRP A 132 -12.36 -4.35 9.36
N PRO A 133 -13.34 -3.50 9.02
CA PRO A 133 -13.80 -3.36 7.64
C PRO A 133 -12.62 -2.97 6.76
N MET A 134 -12.38 -3.76 5.72
CA MET A 134 -11.37 -3.43 4.71
C MET A 134 -12.00 -2.45 3.74
N MET A 135 -11.26 -1.41 3.34
CA MET A 135 -11.76 -0.49 2.33
C MET A 135 -11.77 -1.19 0.97
N PRO A 136 -12.78 -0.98 0.11
CA PRO A 136 -12.85 -1.60 -1.22
C PRO A 136 -11.62 -1.33 -2.09
N GLU A 137 -10.98 -0.18 -1.90
CA GLU A 137 -9.78 0.27 -2.63
C GLU A 137 -8.47 -0.02 -1.88
N SER A 138 -8.45 -1.10 -1.09
CA SER A 138 -7.24 -1.56 -0.41
C SER A 138 -6.34 -2.34 -1.36
N ASN A 139 -5.06 -1.98 -1.37
CA ASN A 139 -4.06 -2.55 -2.26
C ASN A 139 -2.82 -2.96 -1.48
N LEU A 140 -2.17 -4.03 -1.91
CA LEU A 140 -0.85 -4.44 -1.46
C LEU A 140 0.22 -3.79 -2.33
N HIS A 141 1.19 -3.09 -1.75
CA HIS A 141 2.27 -2.46 -2.51
C HIS A 141 3.47 -3.42 -2.58
N ILE A 142 3.54 -4.23 -3.63
CA ILE A 142 4.59 -5.23 -3.83
C ILE A 142 5.93 -4.61 -4.26
N GLY A 143 5.91 -3.42 -4.88
CA GLY A 143 7.11 -2.70 -5.28
C GLY A 143 7.95 -2.12 -4.14
N ALA A 144 7.41 -2.08 -2.91
CA ALA A 144 8.07 -1.48 -1.75
C ALA A 144 8.09 -2.44 -0.54
N PRO A 145 8.81 -3.58 -0.62
CA PRO A 145 8.96 -4.47 0.52
C PRO A 145 9.60 -3.74 1.70
N THR A 146 9.08 -3.99 2.89
CA THR A 146 9.51 -3.36 4.13
C THR A 146 10.12 -4.40 5.07
N VAL A 147 11.24 -4.04 5.71
CA VAL A 147 11.87 -4.84 6.75
C VAL A 147 11.17 -4.59 8.09
N ILE A 148 10.73 -5.65 8.76
CA ILE A 148 10.06 -5.57 10.06
C ILE A 148 10.83 -6.42 11.06
N TYR A 149 11.32 -5.79 12.13
CA TYR A 149 12.04 -6.48 13.21
C TYR A 149 11.08 -7.10 14.23
N TYR A 150 11.43 -8.27 14.77
CA TYR A 150 10.61 -8.96 15.78
C TYR A 150 10.54 -8.24 17.12
N ASP A 151 11.41 -7.24 17.35
CA ASP A 151 11.37 -6.41 18.55
C ASP A 151 10.21 -5.41 18.56
N PHE A 152 9.54 -5.21 17.42
CA PHE A 152 8.31 -4.42 17.35
C PHE A 152 7.11 -5.19 17.90
N LYS A 153 6.08 -4.43 18.31
CA LYS A 153 4.78 -5.02 18.62
C LYS A 153 4.12 -5.48 17.33
N ILE A 154 4.04 -6.79 17.13
CA ILE A 154 3.42 -7.40 15.97
C ILE A 154 2.13 -8.09 16.41
N VAL A 155 1.01 -7.70 15.80
CA VAL A 155 -0.31 -8.31 16.03
C VAL A 155 -0.76 -8.98 14.73
N THR A 156 -0.99 -10.28 14.74
CA THR A 156 -1.58 -10.99 13.59
C THR A 156 -3.06 -10.63 13.47
N THR A 157 -3.51 -10.22 12.29
CA THR A 157 -4.87 -9.72 12.04
C THR A 157 -5.61 -10.46 10.93
N GLY A 158 -4.93 -11.39 10.26
CA GLY A 158 -5.50 -12.16 9.15
C GLY A 158 -4.45 -13.04 8.48
N LEU A 159 -4.86 -13.66 7.39
CA LEU A 159 -4.05 -14.58 6.60
C LEU A 159 -4.45 -14.47 5.12
N ILE A 160 -3.47 -14.54 4.21
CA ILE A 160 -3.73 -14.71 2.78
C ILE A 160 -4.00 -16.18 2.47
N GLU A 161 -4.97 -16.43 1.59
CA GLU A 161 -5.23 -17.77 1.06
C GLU A 161 -4.01 -18.31 0.31
N ASP A 162 -3.66 -19.58 0.52
CA ASP A 162 -2.38 -20.15 0.05
C ASP A 162 -2.19 -19.95 -1.48
N GLY A 163 -3.24 -20.15 -2.30
CA GLY A 163 -3.16 -19.92 -3.74
C GLY A 163 -2.97 -18.45 -4.14
N SER A 164 -3.56 -17.51 -3.40
CA SER A 164 -3.33 -16.07 -3.63
C SER A 164 -1.94 -15.65 -3.17
N PHE A 165 -1.39 -16.30 -2.12
CA PHE A 165 -0.03 -16.04 -1.67
C PHE A 165 0.99 -16.40 -2.74
N GLU A 166 0.85 -17.56 -3.39
CA GLU A 166 1.75 -17.98 -4.48
C GLU A 166 1.73 -16.98 -5.65
N ARG A 167 0.54 -16.58 -6.12
CA ARG A 167 0.38 -15.59 -7.20
C ARG A 167 0.99 -14.23 -6.84
N MET A 168 0.86 -13.82 -5.58
CA MET A 168 1.49 -12.58 -5.08
C MET A 168 3.03 -12.65 -5.14
N ILE A 169 3.64 -13.79 -4.78
CA ILE A 169 5.09 -13.97 -4.86
C ILE A 169 5.57 -13.98 -6.31
N GLU A 170 4.82 -14.61 -7.21
CA GLU A 170 5.10 -14.61 -8.64
C GLU A 170 5.09 -13.19 -9.21
N ALA A 171 4.02 -12.43 -8.97
CA ALA A 171 3.91 -11.02 -9.38
C ALA A 171 5.06 -10.15 -8.83
N PHE A 172 5.47 -10.37 -7.58
CA PHE A 172 6.63 -9.69 -7.00
C PHE A 172 7.93 -10.07 -7.72
N SER A 173 8.16 -11.36 -7.99
CA SER A 173 9.34 -11.84 -8.71
C SER A 173 9.43 -11.24 -10.12
N GLU A 174 8.31 -11.21 -10.86
CA GLU A 174 8.24 -10.57 -12.17
C GLU A 174 8.60 -9.09 -12.10
N GLN A 175 8.05 -8.36 -11.13
CA GLN A 175 8.33 -6.94 -10.95
C GLN A 175 9.80 -6.69 -10.62
N MET A 176 10.41 -7.52 -9.78
CA MET A 176 11.84 -7.44 -9.48
C MET A 176 12.70 -7.68 -10.73
N GLN A 177 12.36 -8.66 -11.56
CA GLN A 177 13.07 -8.92 -12.81
C GLN A 177 12.97 -7.73 -13.78
N LYS A 178 11.78 -7.15 -13.92
CA LYS A 178 11.58 -5.94 -14.74
C LYS A 178 12.46 -4.78 -14.26
N MET A 179 12.51 -4.52 -12.95
CA MET A 179 13.36 -3.46 -12.40
C MET A 179 14.85 -3.71 -12.67
N VAL A 180 15.30 -4.97 -12.60
CA VAL A 180 16.68 -5.34 -12.93
C VAL A 180 16.97 -5.09 -14.42
N LEU A 181 16.08 -5.46 -15.34
CA LEU A 181 16.24 -5.20 -16.77
C LEU A 181 16.28 -3.70 -17.08
N MET A 182 15.35 -2.93 -16.51
CA MET A 182 15.34 -1.47 -16.67
C MET A 182 16.63 -0.81 -16.18
N SER A 183 17.24 -1.33 -15.10
CA SER A 183 18.51 -0.81 -14.58
C SER A 183 19.71 -1.03 -15.52
N LYS A 184 19.60 -2.01 -16.44
CA LYS A 184 20.65 -2.31 -17.43
C LYS A 184 20.55 -1.46 -18.70
N GLY A 185 19.51 -0.64 -18.84
CA GLY A 185 19.25 0.13 -20.06
C GLY A 185 18.80 -0.73 -21.24
N GLU A 186 18.49 -2.00 -21.01
CA GLU A 186 17.85 -2.87 -22.00
C GLU A 186 16.37 -2.46 -22.04
N GLY A 187 15.93 -1.86 -23.15
CA GLY A 187 14.53 -1.50 -23.35
C GLY A 187 13.66 -2.74 -23.20
N VAL A 188 12.78 -2.76 -22.20
CA VAL A 188 11.77 -3.81 -22.06
C VAL A 188 10.73 -3.53 -23.14
N GLU A 189 10.82 -4.22 -24.27
CA GLU A 189 9.72 -4.24 -25.25
C GLU A 189 8.52 -4.86 -24.54
N ASP A 190 7.49 -4.06 -24.28
CA ASP A 190 6.28 -4.52 -23.61
C ASP A 190 5.50 -5.46 -24.55
N PRO A 191 5.47 -6.78 -24.32
CA PRO A 191 4.81 -7.71 -25.22
C PRO A 191 3.29 -7.46 -25.30
N ALA A 192 2.71 -6.80 -24.29
CA ALA A 192 1.30 -6.43 -24.29
C ALA A 192 0.99 -5.26 -25.25
N ALA A 193 1.94 -4.35 -25.48
CA ALA A 193 1.77 -3.25 -26.43
C ALA A 193 1.78 -3.74 -27.89
N THR A 194 2.57 -4.80 -28.17
CA THR A 194 2.66 -5.39 -29.52
C THR A 194 1.42 -6.21 -29.90
N ALA A 195 0.77 -6.87 -28.93
CA ALA A 195 -0.44 -7.66 -29.18
C ALA A 195 -1.66 -6.81 -29.58
N LEU A 196 -1.75 -5.55 -29.14
CA LEU A 196 -2.85 -4.65 -29.49
C LEU A 196 -2.70 -3.99 -30.88
N GLN A 197 -1.51 -3.99 -31.47
CA GLN A 197 -1.29 -3.45 -32.83
C GLN A 197 -1.50 -4.47 -33.94
N ALA A 198 -1.57 -5.77 -33.63
CA ALA A 198 -1.68 -6.85 -34.63
C ALA A 198 -3.12 -7.24 -35.00
N GLN A 199 -4.17 -6.59 -34.45
CA GLN A 199 -5.58 -7.00 -34.64
C GLN A 199 -6.51 -5.95 -35.31
N VAL A 200 -5.99 -5.06 -36.17
CA VAL A 200 -6.90 -4.26 -37.03
C VAL A 200 -6.56 -4.44 -38.52
N PRO A 201 -7.02 -5.55 -39.15
CA PRO A 201 -7.12 -5.60 -40.59
C PRO A 201 -8.38 -4.83 -41.04
N GLY A 202 -8.18 -3.64 -41.59
CA GLY A 202 -9.15 -2.96 -42.47
C GLY A 202 -10.37 -2.36 -41.79
N PHE A 203 -10.28 -1.09 -41.38
CA PHE A 203 -11.45 -0.23 -41.23
C PHE A 203 -11.41 0.86 -42.32
N PRO A 204 -12.35 0.87 -43.27
CA PRO A 204 -12.45 1.94 -44.25
C PRO A 204 -12.89 3.25 -43.56
N ALA A 205 -12.25 4.34 -43.98
CA ALA A 205 -12.62 5.69 -43.57
C ALA A 205 -14.05 6.00 -44.02
N ALA A 206 -15.00 6.00 -43.07
CA ALA A 206 -16.36 6.46 -43.30
C ALA A 206 -16.77 7.44 -42.19
N LEU A 207 -16.84 8.71 -42.61
CA LEU A 207 -17.74 9.78 -42.17
C LEU A 207 -18.70 9.42 -41.02
N SER A 208 -18.53 10.06 -39.87
CA SER A 208 -19.61 10.18 -38.89
C SER A 208 -19.69 11.62 -38.39
N SER A 209 -20.79 12.25 -38.78
CA SER A 209 -21.23 13.59 -38.41
C SER A 209 -21.41 13.71 -36.91
N ALA A 210 -20.74 14.69 -36.31
CA ALA A 210 -20.94 15.07 -34.91
C ALA A 210 -22.38 15.55 -34.66
N PRO A 211 -23.08 15.02 -33.64
CA PRO A 211 -24.35 15.60 -33.19
C PRO A 211 -24.11 16.89 -32.37
N PRO A 212 -25.05 17.85 -32.40
CA PRO A 212 -24.91 19.13 -31.72
C PRO A 212 -24.97 19.00 -30.20
N ALA A 213 -24.16 19.82 -29.53
CA ALA A 213 -24.05 19.90 -28.08
C ALA A 213 -25.37 20.30 -27.42
N THR A 214 -25.91 19.42 -26.58
CA THR A 214 -27.02 19.74 -25.67
C THR A 214 -26.49 20.54 -24.48
N SER A 215 -26.93 21.80 -24.43
CA SER A 215 -26.80 22.73 -23.30
C SER A 215 -27.25 22.08 -21.99
N ARG A 216 -26.34 22.01 -20.99
CA ARG A 216 -26.65 21.62 -19.62
C ARG A 216 -27.15 22.83 -18.85
N ALA A 217 -28.37 22.71 -18.31
CA ALA A 217 -29.01 23.70 -17.46
C ALA A 217 -28.20 23.96 -16.17
N VAL A 218 -28.07 25.24 -15.84
CA VAL A 218 -27.47 25.76 -14.61
C VAL A 218 -28.40 25.46 -13.43
N ALA A 219 -27.91 24.74 -12.42
CA ALA A 219 -28.62 24.55 -11.17
C ALA A 219 -28.64 25.86 -10.35
N PRO A 220 -29.79 26.24 -9.76
CA PRO A 220 -29.86 27.42 -8.90
C PRO A 220 -29.15 27.18 -7.56
N PRO A 221 -28.60 28.25 -6.94
CA PRO A 221 -27.91 28.16 -5.65
C PRO A 221 -28.89 27.85 -4.50
N PRO A 222 -28.48 27.08 -3.48
CA PRO A 222 -29.30 26.85 -2.30
C PRO A 222 -29.36 28.12 -1.45
N GLY A 223 -30.49 28.82 -1.57
CA GLY A 223 -30.90 29.91 -0.70
C GLY A 223 -31.47 29.40 0.63
N ALA A 224 -31.14 30.17 1.67
CA ALA A 224 -31.51 30.02 3.07
C ALA A 224 -32.99 29.70 3.34
N LEU A 225 -33.21 28.74 4.24
CA LEU A 225 -34.42 28.60 5.06
C LEU A 225 -33.95 28.56 6.52
N LEU A 226 -33.93 29.73 7.16
CA LEU A 226 -34.97 30.21 8.08
C LEU A 226 -34.93 29.52 9.45
N GLU A 227 -34.33 30.25 10.40
CA GLU A 227 -34.70 30.26 11.80
C GLU A 227 -36.23 30.31 11.97
N LYS A 228 -36.78 29.53 12.91
CA LYS A 228 -37.54 30.04 14.06
C LYS A 228 -38.30 28.95 14.84
N VAL A 229 -38.21 29.07 16.17
CA VAL A 229 -39.28 28.83 17.19
C VAL A 229 -39.51 27.33 17.52
N ALA A 230 -39.56 26.87 18.77
CA ALA A 230 -40.03 27.49 20.01
C ALA A 230 -39.35 26.89 21.28
N ALA A 231 -39.64 27.59 22.38
CA ALA A 231 -39.48 27.31 23.81
C ALA A 231 -39.55 25.84 24.26
#